data_AF-A0A380P8D4-F1
#
_entry.id   AF-A0A380P8D4-F1
#
_cell.length_a   1.000
_cell.length_b   1.000
_cell.length_c   1.000
_cell.angle_alpha   90.00
_cell.angle_beta   90.00
_cell.angle_gamma   90.00
#
_symmetry.space_group_name_H-M   'P 1'
#
loop_
_entity.id
_entity.type
_entity.pdbx_description
1 polymer ?
#
loop_
_entity_poly.entity_id
_entity_poly.type
_entity_poly.pdbx_seq_one_letter_code
_entity_poly.pdbx_strand_id
1 'polypeptide(L)'
;MPEVIDKVAAVLTDALTEQGFDLWDVRYEKQDADMVLRVLVDRLDGDINMDDLVMLTELISDRVDEIQPDPFPEAYLLDVSSPGAERDLKRPRDFDWAVNKTVELELKTPMDGEMTLTGTLVSATDEAITLEVVGKKGNEHK
;
A
#
# COMPACT_ATOMS: atom_id res chain seq x y z
N MET A 1 11.99 -2.40 -12.83
CA MET A 1 12.53 -1.37 -13.75
C MET A 1 12.01 -0.02 -13.28
N PRO A 2 12.86 0.82 -12.65
CA PRO A 2 12.39 2.07 -12.04
C PRO A 2 11.69 3.01 -13.04
N GLU A 3 12.22 3.12 -14.26
CA GLU A 3 11.69 4.05 -15.26
C GLU A 3 10.22 3.77 -15.66
N VAL A 4 9.80 2.50 -15.73
CA VAL A 4 8.41 2.12 -16.03
C VAL A 4 7.50 2.56 -14.90
N ILE A 5 7.89 2.22 -13.68
CA ILE A 5 7.14 2.52 -12.45
C ILE A 5 6.97 4.02 -12.30
N ASP A 6 8.05 4.80 -12.47
CA ASP A 6 8.04 6.25 -12.32
C ASP A 6 7.13 6.93 -13.35
N LYS A 7 7.16 6.48 -14.62
CA LYS A 7 6.30 7.01 -15.68
C LYS A 7 4.83 6.72 -15.42
N VAL A 8 4.51 5.46 -15.08
CA VAL A 8 3.14 5.05 -14.77
C VAL A 8 2.63 5.82 -13.54
N ALA A 9 3.42 5.90 -12.47
CA ALA A 9 3.03 6.61 -11.26
C ALA A 9 2.76 8.09 -11.52
N ALA A 10 3.60 8.75 -12.31
CA ALA A 10 3.43 10.17 -12.65
C ALA A 10 2.11 10.43 -13.39
N VAL A 11 1.73 9.56 -14.32
CA VAL A 11 0.49 9.71 -15.11
C VAL A 11 -0.76 9.38 -14.29
N LEU A 12 -0.67 8.35 -13.43
CA LEU A 12 -1.81 7.89 -12.65
C LEU A 12 -2.11 8.78 -11.44
N THR A 13 -1.10 9.40 -10.82
CA THR A 13 -1.27 10.16 -9.58
C THR A 13 -2.32 11.26 -9.72
N ASP A 14 -2.22 12.10 -10.75
CA ASP A 14 -3.16 13.22 -10.96
C ASP A 14 -4.55 12.69 -11.34
N ALA A 15 -4.62 11.71 -12.27
CA ALA A 15 -5.87 11.14 -12.74
C ALA A 15 -6.69 10.46 -11.62
N LEU A 16 -6.01 9.76 -10.70
CA LEU A 16 -6.64 9.12 -9.55
C LEU A 16 -7.09 10.16 -8.51
N THR A 17 -6.24 11.16 -8.24
CA THR A 17 -6.54 12.21 -7.26
C THR A 17 -7.76 13.02 -7.66
N GLU A 18 -7.93 13.34 -8.94
CA GLU A 18 -9.11 14.02 -9.48
C GLU A 18 -10.42 13.24 -9.25
N GLN A 19 -10.33 11.91 -9.18
CA GLN A 19 -11.46 11.01 -8.92
C GLN A 19 -11.66 10.69 -7.43
N GLY A 20 -10.85 11.28 -6.54
CA GLY A 20 -10.94 11.02 -5.10
C GLY A 20 -10.19 9.77 -4.64
N PHE A 21 -9.20 9.31 -5.40
CA PHE A 21 -8.37 8.14 -5.10
C PHE A 21 -6.90 8.52 -4.98
N ASP A 22 -6.17 7.74 -4.20
CA ASP A 22 -4.76 7.88 -3.93
C ASP A 22 -4.01 6.72 -4.59
N LEU A 23 -2.94 7.06 -5.31
CA LEU A 23 -2.02 6.06 -5.82
C LEU A 23 -1.13 5.59 -4.67
N TRP A 24 -1.34 4.37 -4.20
CA TRP A 24 -0.62 3.84 -3.06
C TRP A 24 0.75 3.27 -3.46
N ASP A 25 0.80 2.45 -4.51
CA ASP A 25 2.04 1.85 -5.02
C ASP A 25 1.87 1.39 -6.47
N VAL A 26 2.98 1.32 -7.20
CA VAL A 26 3.04 0.76 -8.57
C VAL A 26 4.20 -0.22 -8.62
N ARG A 27 3.92 -1.46 -9.02
CA ARG A 27 4.94 -2.50 -9.18
C ARG A 27 4.86 -3.07 -10.58
N TYR A 28 6.04 -3.28 -11.16
CA TYR A 28 6.19 -3.99 -12.42
C TYR A 28 7.17 -5.15 -12.19
N GLU A 29 6.61 -6.34 -12.00
CA GLU A 29 7.33 -7.51 -11.52
C GLU A 29 6.90 -8.79 -12.26
N LYS A 30 7.79 -9.79 -12.26
CA LYS A 30 7.51 -11.08 -12.88
C LYS A 30 6.79 -11.98 -11.88
N GLN A 31 5.62 -12.46 -12.24
CA GLN A 31 4.84 -13.42 -11.47
C GLN A 31 4.61 -14.68 -12.31
N ASP A 32 5.21 -15.80 -11.88
CA ASP A 32 5.24 -17.04 -12.62
C ASP A 32 5.78 -16.87 -14.06
N ALA A 33 4.90 -16.99 -15.06
CA ALA A 33 5.24 -16.87 -16.47
C ALA A 33 5.05 -15.45 -17.03
N ASP A 34 4.30 -14.59 -16.34
CA ASP A 34 3.81 -13.33 -16.86
C ASP A 34 4.45 -12.13 -16.16
N MET A 35 4.57 -11.01 -16.87
CA MET A 35 4.82 -9.72 -16.23
C MET A 35 3.51 -9.17 -15.69
N VAL A 36 3.54 -8.57 -14.51
CA VAL A 36 2.36 -7.98 -13.86
C VAL A 36 2.65 -6.52 -13.56
N LEU A 37 1.78 -5.63 -14.04
CA LEU A 37 1.69 -4.25 -13.59
C LEU A 37 0.64 -4.19 -12.48
N ARG A 38 1.11 -4.19 -11.23
CA ARG A 38 0.25 -4.07 -10.05
C ARG A 38 0.14 -2.60 -9.66
N VAL A 39 -1.08 -2.08 -9.64
CA VAL A 39 -1.39 -0.72 -9.20
C VAL A 39 -2.25 -0.80 -7.96
N LEU A 40 -1.66 -0.38 -6.83
CA LEU A 40 -2.37 -0.32 -5.56
C LEU A 40 -3.02 1.05 -5.42
N VAL A 41 -4.33 1.07 -5.25
CA VAL A 41 -5.15 2.28 -5.15
C VAL A 41 -5.95 2.26 -3.87
N ASP A 42 -6.16 3.44 -3.29
CA ASP A 42 -7.00 3.59 -2.12
C ASP A 42 -7.91 4.80 -2.27
N ARG A 43 -9.05 4.79 -1.61
CA ARG A 43 -9.94 5.95 -1.61
C ARG A 43 -9.32 7.05 -0.76
N LEU A 44 -9.46 8.33 -1.12
CA LEU A 44 -9.02 9.45 -0.27
C LEU A 44 -9.89 9.62 0.98
N ASP A 45 -11.15 9.20 0.90
CA ASP A 45 -12.10 9.20 2.01
C ASP A 45 -12.98 7.94 1.96
N GLY A 46 -13.15 7.29 3.10
CA GLY A 46 -13.90 6.04 3.24
C GLY A 46 -13.19 4.79 2.70
N ASP A 47 -13.94 3.69 2.67
CA ASP A 47 -13.45 2.41 2.16
C ASP A 47 -13.60 2.33 0.63
N ILE A 48 -12.62 1.70 -0.02
CA ILE A 48 -12.69 1.32 -1.42
C ILE A 48 -13.54 0.06 -1.58
N ASN A 49 -14.44 0.05 -2.57
CA ASN A 49 -15.32 -1.07 -2.86
C ASN A 49 -15.07 -1.68 -4.25
N MET A 50 -15.81 -2.73 -4.62
CA MET A 50 -15.62 -3.44 -5.89
C MET A 50 -15.96 -2.58 -7.11
N ASP A 51 -16.99 -1.74 -7.02
CA ASP A 51 -17.39 -0.87 -8.14
C ASP A 51 -16.32 0.19 -8.39
N ASP A 52 -15.69 0.71 -7.33
CA ASP A 52 -14.54 1.60 -7.41
C ASP A 52 -13.39 0.89 -8.17
N LEU A 53 -13.05 -0.35 -7.82
CA LEU A 53 -11.97 -1.09 -8.48
C LEU A 53 -12.24 -1.35 -9.97
N VAL A 54 -13.49 -1.65 -10.35
CA VAL A 54 -13.85 -1.84 -11.77
C VAL A 54 -13.64 -0.54 -12.55
N MET A 55 -14.16 0.58 -12.04
CA MET A 55 -14.00 1.89 -12.66
C MET A 55 -12.53 2.29 -12.76
N LEU A 56 -11.75 2.07 -11.69
CA LEU A 56 -10.32 2.40 -11.68
C LEU A 56 -9.53 1.52 -12.63
N THR A 57 -9.90 0.26 -12.82
CA THR A 57 -9.24 -0.63 -13.79
C THR A 57 -9.35 -0.08 -15.20
N GLU A 58 -10.55 0.37 -15.61
CA GLU A 58 -10.77 0.98 -16.93
C GLU A 58 -9.97 2.29 -17.06
N LEU A 59 -10.09 3.18 -16.07
CA LEU A 59 -9.35 4.46 -16.05
C LEU A 59 -7.83 4.26 -16.13
N ILE A 60 -7.28 3.34 -15.33
CA ILE A 60 -5.84 3.07 -15.28
C ILE A 60 -5.37 2.49 -16.62
N SER A 61 -6.12 1.55 -17.21
CA SER A 61 -5.80 0.99 -18.52
C SER A 61 -5.69 2.08 -19.58
N ASP A 62 -6.70 2.95 -19.68
CA ASP A 62 -6.72 4.05 -20.65
C ASP A 62 -5.53 5.01 -20.46
N ARG A 63 -5.22 5.38 -19.21
CA ARG A 63 -4.11 6.28 -18.89
C ARG A 63 -2.74 5.68 -19.17
N VAL A 64 -2.59 4.38 -18.94
CA VAL A 64 -1.33 3.68 -19.20
C VAL A 64 -1.10 3.53 -20.70
N ASP A 65 -2.16 3.28 -21.49
CA ASP A 65 -2.08 3.20 -22.96
C ASP A 65 -1.73 4.55 -23.63
N GLU A 66 -2.04 5.67 -22.97
CA GLU A 66 -1.67 7.03 -23.44
C GLU A 66 -0.17 7.34 -23.31
N ILE A 67 0.61 6.55 -22.56
CA ILE A 67 2.02 6.83 -22.29
C ILE A 67 2.86 6.64 -23.56
N GLN A 68 3.53 7.71 -24.00
CA GLN A 68 4.41 7.69 -25.18
C GLN A 68 5.78 8.30 -24.87
N PRO A 69 6.90 7.63 -25.27
CA PRO A 69 6.95 6.29 -25.85
C PRO A 69 6.51 5.21 -24.85
N ASP A 70 5.99 4.10 -25.38
CA ASP A 70 5.59 2.92 -24.59
C ASP A 70 6.74 2.50 -23.66
N PRO A 71 6.56 2.56 -22.32
CA PRO A 71 7.60 2.21 -21.38
C PRO A 71 7.76 0.70 -21.18
N PHE A 72 6.80 -0.12 -21.63
CA PHE A 72 6.77 -1.55 -21.31
C PHE A 72 7.64 -2.36 -22.28
N PRO A 73 8.62 -3.13 -21.77
CA PRO A 73 9.48 -3.95 -22.63
C PRO A 73 8.80 -5.25 -23.12
N GLU A 74 7.79 -5.72 -22.40
CA GLU A 74 7.10 -7.00 -22.63
C GLU A 74 5.61 -6.83 -22.31
N ALA A 75 4.76 -7.73 -22.84
CA ALA A 75 3.34 -7.76 -22.51
C ALA A 75 3.15 -8.11 -21.03
N TYR A 76 2.10 -7.54 -20.42
CA TYR A 76 1.83 -7.69 -18.99
C TYR A 76 0.34 -7.86 -18.70
N LEU A 77 0.05 -8.37 -17.49
CA LEU A 77 -1.29 -8.38 -16.90
C LEU A 77 -1.43 -7.16 -15.98
N LEU A 78 -2.52 -6.41 -16.13
CA LEU A 78 -2.88 -5.33 -15.22
C LEU A 78 -3.62 -5.90 -14.01
N ASP A 79 -3.13 -5.60 -12.80
CA ASP A 79 -3.78 -5.92 -11.54
C ASP A 79 -4.01 -4.62 -10.75
N VAL A 80 -5.28 -4.25 -10.58
CA VAL A 80 -5.69 -3.09 -9.78
C VAL A 80 -6.36 -3.58 -8.52
N SER A 81 -5.80 -3.22 -7.37
CA SER A 81 -6.28 -3.68 -6.07
C SER A 81 -6.04 -2.64 -4.98
N SER A 82 -6.72 -2.79 -3.85
CA SER A 82 -6.42 -2.00 -2.66
C SER A 82 -5.23 -2.58 -1.90
N PRO A 83 -4.43 -1.77 -1.16
CA PRO A 83 -3.30 -2.28 -0.37
C PRO A 83 -3.72 -3.29 0.73
N GLY A 84 -4.99 -3.32 1.13
CA GLY A 84 -5.54 -4.36 2.00
C GLY A 84 -4.87 -4.44 3.37
N ALA A 85 -4.66 -5.66 3.87
CA ALA A 85 -4.09 -5.94 5.19
C ALA A 85 -2.56 -5.75 5.28
N GLU A 86 -1.86 -5.78 4.13
CA GLU A 86 -0.41 -5.58 4.04
C GLU A 86 -0.05 -4.12 3.76
N ARG A 87 -0.85 -3.18 4.29
CA ARG A 87 -0.62 -1.75 4.13
C ARG A 87 0.58 -1.32 4.98
N ASP A 88 1.72 -1.10 4.34
CA ASP A 88 2.86 -0.43 4.96
C ASP A 88 2.45 0.97 5.44
N LEU A 89 2.72 1.28 6.70
CA LEU A 89 2.45 2.61 7.28
C LEU A 89 3.62 3.54 6.97
N LYS A 90 3.52 4.32 5.89
CA LYS A 90 4.59 5.21 5.43
C LYS A 90 4.23 6.68 5.55
N ARG A 91 2.98 7.04 5.26
CA ARG A 91 2.46 8.42 5.23
C ARG A 91 1.54 8.66 6.43
N PRO A 92 1.39 9.90 6.93
CA PRO A 92 0.52 10.19 8.09
C PRO A 92 -0.90 9.60 7.98
N ARG A 93 -1.49 9.69 6.79
CA ARG A 93 -2.81 9.12 6.48
C ARG A 93 -2.88 7.60 6.62
N ASP A 94 -1.77 6.89 6.37
CA ASP A 94 -1.71 5.43 6.57
C ASP A 94 -1.84 5.10 8.06
N PHE A 95 -1.22 5.91 8.93
CA PHE A 95 -1.34 5.75 10.38
C PHE A 95 -2.75 6.08 10.87
N ASP A 96 -3.39 7.12 10.33
CA ASP A 96 -4.79 7.44 10.64
C ASP A 96 -5.73 6.28 10.29
N TRP A 97 -5.55 5.66 9.12
CA TRP A 97 -6.28 4.46 8.71
C TRP A 97 -6.02 3.28 9.65
N ALA A 98 -4.80 3.15 10.15
CA ALA A 98 -4.39 2.06 11.02
C ALA A 98 -4.89 2.19 12.47
N VAL A 99 -5.41 3.34 12.89
CA VAL A 99 -5.97 3.51 14.24
C VAL A 99 -7.11 2.51 14.47
N ASN A 100 -7.06 1.83 15.61
CA ASN A 100 -7.92 0.70 16.01
C ASN A 100 -7.75 -0.60 15.19
N LYS A 101 -6.70 -0.70 14.34
CA LYS A 101 -6.35 -1.94 13.64
C LYS A 101 -5.13 -2.60 14.27
N THR A 102 -5.00 -3.90 14.08
CA THR A 102 -3.80 -4.64 14.44
C THR A 102 -2.68 -4.31 13.46
N VAL A 103 -1.54 -3.87 13.98
CA VAL A 103 -0.34 -3.57 13.21
C VAL A 103 0.85 -4.33 13.77
N GLU A 104 1.85 -4.58 12.92
CA GLU A 104 3.17 -5.06 13.32
C GLU A 104 4.16 -3.93 13.16
N LEU A 105 4.95 -3.67 14.20
CA LEU A 105 6.01 -2.68 14.22
C LEU A 105 7.36 -3.37 14.31
N GLU A 106 8.23 -3.09 13.34
CA GLU A 106 9.63 -3.45 13.41
C GLU A 106 10.43 -2.30 14.07
N LEU A 107 11.09 -2.60 15.18
CA LEU A 107 11.86 -1.66 15.97
C LEU A 107 13.32 -1.64 15.52
N LYS A 108 13.93 -0.45 15.50
CA LYS A 108 15.38 -0.30 15.26
C LYS A 108 16.24 -0.73 16.44
N THR A 109 15.66 -0.82 17.62
CA THR A 109 16.33 -1.20 18.87
C THR A 109 15.34 -2.03 19.67
N PRO A 110 15.75 -3.17 20.24
CA PRO A 110 14.81 -4.07 20.87
C PRO A 110 14.17 -3.42 22.09
N MET A 111 12.88 -3.64 22.27
CA MET A 111 12.12 -3.28 23.47
C MET A 111 11.73 -4.57 24.17
N ASP A 112 12.12 -4.71 25.44
CA ASP A 112 11.97 -5.96 26.22
C ASP A 112 12.53 -7.21 25.53
N GLY A 113 13.58 -7.03 24.71
CA GLY A 113 14.26 -8.12 23.98
C GLY A 113 13.62 -8.49 22.64
N GLU A 114 12.48 -7.89 22.29
CA GLU A 114 11.79 -8.11 21.02
C GLU A 114 12.12 -7.00 20.02
N MET A 115 12.39 -7.39 18.77
CA MET A 115 12.57 -6.46 17.65
C MET A 115 11.26 -6.16 16.93
N THR A 116 10.23 -6.99 17.11
CA THR A 116 8.92 -6.81 16.50
C THR A 116 7.84 -6.78 17.57
N LEU A 117 6.91 -5.83 17.45
CA LEU A 117 5.75 -5.71 18.33
C LEU A 117 4.48 -5.81 17.50
N THR A 118 3.58 -6.70 17.90
CA THR A 118 2.24 -6.80 17.30
C THR A 118 1.21 -6.30 18.30
N GLY A 119 0.33 -5.41 17.88
CA GLY A 119 -0.69 -4.83 18.75
C GLY A 119 -1.69 -3.96 18.02
N THR A 120 -2.64 -3.40 18.77
CA THR A 120 -3.62 -2.47 18.22
C THR A 120 -3.06 -1.05 18.26
N LEU A 121 -3.02 -0.36 17.12
CA LEU A 121 -2.60 1.04 17.08
C LEU A 121 -3.70 1.91 17.71
N VAL A 122 -3.43 2.49 18.89
CA VAL A 122 -4.40 3.30 19.64
C VAL A 122 -4.39 4.75 19.15
N SER A 123 -3.21 5.27 18.83
CA SER A 123 -3.05 6.62 18.31
C SER A 123 -1.73 6.76 17.56
N ALA A 124 -1.72 7.60 16.53
CA ALA A 124 -0.51 8.06 15.88
C ALA A 124 -0.50 9.58 15.82
N THR A 125 0.64 10.17 16.15
CA THR A 125 0.90 11.61 16.09
C THR A 125 2.24 11.82 15.42
N ASP A 126 2.55 13.07 15.04
CA ASP A 126 3.84 13.42 14.42
C ASP A 126 5.04 13.11 15.34
N GLU A 127 4.83 13.03 16.66
CA GLU A 127 5.88 12.79 17.65
C GLU A 127 5.98 11.32 18.09
N ALA A 128 4.84 10.62 18.19
CA ALA A 128 4.79 9.27 18.75
C ALA A 128 3.57 8.47 18.28
N ILE A 129 3.75 7.14 18.28
CA ILE A 129 2.68 6.14 18.13
C ILE A 129 2.45 5.40 19.45
N THR A 130 1.19 5.12 19.77
CA THR A 130 0.81 4.32 20.95
C THR A 130 0.22 3.01 20.49
N LEU A 131 0.85 1.91 20.89
CA LEU A 131 0.45 0.55 20.55
C LEU A 131 -0.02 -0.18 21.81
N GLU A 132 -1.24 -0.73 21.79
CA GLU A 132 -1.68 -1.70 22.78
C GLU A 132 -1.21 -3.09 22.37
N VAL A 133 -0.10 -3.54 22.96
CA VAL A 133 0.51 -4.83 22.64
C VAL A 133 -0.36 -5.97 23.18
N VAL A 134 -0.73 -6.92 22.32
CA VAL A 134 -1.39 -8.16 22.76
C VAL A 134 -0.31 -9.05 23.37
N GLY A 135 -0.11 -8.93 24.69
CA GLY A 135 0.98 -9.62 25.38
C GLY A 135 0.99 -11.13 25.14
N LYS A 136 2.07 -11.65 24.57
CA LYS A 136 2.46 -13.05 24.82
C LYS A 136 2.84 -13.13 26.29
N LYS A 137 2.12 -13.96 27.06
CA LYS A 137 2.55 -14.39 28.39
C LYS A 137 4.03 -14.78 28.33
N GLY A 138 4.86 -14.14 29.14
CA GLY A 138 6.25 -14.50 29.29
C GLY A 138 6.39 -15.99 29.53
N ASN A 139 7.26 -16.64 28.76
CA ASN A 139 7.74 -17.95 29.13
C ASN A 139 8.65 -17.77 30.35
N GLU A 140 8.07 -17.96 31.53
CA GLU A 140 8.81 -18.24 32.76
C GLU A 140 9.69 -19.47 32.50
N HIS A 141 10.99 -19.25 32.24
CA HIS A 141 11.98 -20.32 32.36
C HIS A 141 12.32 -20.46 33.84
N LYS A 142 11.82 -21.54 34.43
CA LYS A 142 12.14 -22.04 35.77
C LYS A 142 13.56 -22.60 35.82
#